data_AF-A0AAP0H0Y5-F1
#
_entry.id   AF-A0AAP0H0Y5-F1
#
_cell.length_a   1.000
_cell.length_b   1.000
_cell.length_c   1.000
_cell.angle_alpha   90.00
_cell.angle_beta   90.00
_cell.angle_gamma   90.00
#
_symmetry.space_group_name_H-M   'P 1'
#
loop_
_entity.id
_entity.type
_entity.pdbx_description
1 polymer ?
#
loop_
_entity_poly.entity_id
_entity_poly.type
_entity_poly.pdbx_seq_one_letter_code
_entity_poly.pdbx_strand_id
1 'polypeptide(L)'
;MSLRIVPQPTRNWLDLPSELTANILYRIGVFDILLSAQKVCTAWRKICKDPAMWRVVCLDVASYPHNNILFDEMCKHVVDRSQGQLVDITIVEFGYDLVNLNVSLSHAVMIIWMPAGLNH
;
A
#
# COMPACT_ATOMS: atom_id res chain seq x y z
N MET A 1 -12.61 30.22 -42.19
CA MET A 1 -11.52 29.65 -41.37
C MET A 1 -12.07 28.44 -40.65
N SER A 2 -11.72 27.22 -41.07
CA SER A 2 -12.10 25.99 -40.34
C SER A 2 -11.06 25.69 -39.28
N LEU A 3 -11.49 25.57 -38.02
CA LEU A 3 -10.65 25.08 -36.92
C LEU A 3 -10.30 23.62 -37.20
N ARG A 4 -9.00 23.33 -37.40
CA ARG A 4 -8.50 21.95 -37.38
C ARG A 4 -8.59 21.45 -35.94
N ILE A 5 -9.54 20.58 -35.66
CA ILE A 5 -9.50 19.75 -34.46
C ILE A 5 -8.39 18.73 -34.72
N VAL A 6 -7.21 19.00 -34.17
CA VAL A 6 -6.15 17.99 -34.11
C VAL A 6 -6.63 16.93 -33.11
N PRO A 7 -6.78 15.65 -33.50
CA PRO A 7 -7.14 14.61 -32.56
C PRO A 7 -6.06 14.59 -31.48
N GLN A 8 -6.44 14.90 -30.24
CA GLN A 8 -5.53 14.73 -29.12
C GLN A 8 -5.25 13.22 -29.01
N PRO A 9 -3.99 12.77 -29.05
CA PRO A 9 -3.69 11.37 -28.86
C PRO A 9 -4.25 10.94 -27.51
N THR A 10 -5.21 10.02 -27.52
CA THR A 10 -5.76 9.45 -26.29
C THR A 10 -4.66 8.64 -25.62
N ARG A 11 -4.18 9.13 -24.48
CA ARG A 11 -3.14 8.43 -23.72
C ARG A 11 -3.72 7.15 -23.15
N ASN A 12 -3.30 6.00 -23.70
CA ASN A 12 -3.69 4.71 -23.16
C ASN A 12 -2.86 4.40 -21.92
N TRP A 13 -3.43 4.63 -20.74
CA TRP A 13 -2.79 4.35 -19.46
C TRP A 13 -2.54 2.84 -19.22
N LEU A 14 -3.15 1.97 -20.03
CA LEU A 14 -2.92 0.52 -19.98
C LEU A 14 -1.60 0.10 -20.63
N ASP A 15 -1.02 0.94 -21.50
CA ASP A 15 0.24 0.66 -22.20
C ASP A 15 1.48 1.14 -21.40
N LEU A 16 1.27 1.57 -20.16
CA LEU A 16 2.36 2.04 -19.31
C LEU A 16 3.27 0.87 -18.93
N PRO A 17 4.60 1.00 -19.07
CA PRO A 17 5.54 0.01 -18.55
C PRO A 17 5.26 -0.36 -17.09
N SER A 18 5.44 -1.63 -16.74
CA SER A 18 5.13 -2.14 -15.41
C SER A 18 5.91 -1.42 -14.32
N GLU A 19 7.17 -1.04 -14.59
CA GLU A 19 8.01 -0.29 -13.65
C GLU A 19 7.45 1.11 -13.34
N LEU A 20 6.99 1.84 -14.37
CA LEU A 20 6.35 3.14 -14.18
C LEU A 20 5.02 3.00 -13.44
N THR A 21 4.26 1.96 -13.76
CA THR A 21 3.01 1.65 -13.05
C THR A 21 3.27 1.34 -11.58
N ALA A 22 4.31 0.56 -11.28
CA ALA A 22 4.74 0.28 -9.91
C ALA A 22 5.13 1.58 -9.18
N ASN A 23 5.90 2.47 -9.80
CA ASN A 23 6.28 3.76 -9.21
C ASN A 23 5.04 4.63 -8.88
N ILE A 24 4.06 4.66 -9.78
CA ILE A 24 2.78 5.34 -9.52
C ILE A 24 2.10 4.69 -8.32
N LEU A 25 1.92 3.37 -8.32
CA LEU A 25 1.28 2.64 -7.23
C LEU A 25 1.95 2.92 -5.87
N TYR A 26 3.28 2.91 -5.81
CA TYR A 26 4.04 3.23 -4.60
C TYR A 26 3.71 4.61 -4.00
N ARG A 27 3.35 5.58 -4.84
CA ARG A 27 3.02 6.94 -4.40
C ARG A 27 1.59 7.12 -3.91
N ILE A 28 0.68 6.23 -4.29
CA ILE A 28 -0.73 6.28 -3.87
C ILE A 28 -0.87 5.80 -2.42
N GLY A 29 0.07 4.98 -1.94
CA GLY A 29 0.10 4.53 -0.54
C GLY A 29 -0.71 3.24 -0.29
N VAL A 30 -0.44 2.59 0.84
CA VAL A 30 -0.89 1.22 1.11
C VAL A 30 -2.42 1.09 1.12
N PHE A 31 -3.11 2.02 1.79
CA PHE A 31 -4.57 2.00 1.91
C PHE A 31 -5.23 2.05 0.54
N ASP A 32 -4.85 3.01 -0.30
CA ASP A 32 -5.44 3.16 -1.63
C ASP A 32 -5.06 2.01 -2.56
N ILE A 33 -3.85 1.45 -2.43
CA ILE A 33 -3.47 0.24 -3.19
C ILE A 33 -4.44 -0.91 -2.87
N LEU A 34 -4.69 -1.16 -1.58
CA LEU A 34 -5.50 -2.28 -1.12
C LEU A 34 -7.00 -2.05 -1.33
N LEU A 35 -7.51 -0.84 -1.11
CA LEU A 35 -8.93 -0.54 -1.22
C LEU A 35 -9.36 -0.27 -2.66
N SER A 36 -8.48 0.27 -3.50
CA SER A 36 -8.86 0.86 -4.79
C SER A 36 -7.98 0.42 -5.96
N ALA A 37 -6.67 0.72 -5.94
CA ALA A 37 -5.81 0.63 -7.13
C ALA A 37 -5.73 -0.81 -7.69
N GLN A 38 -5.70 -1.83 -6.83
CA GLN A 38 -5.68 -3.22 -7.27
C GLN A 38 -6.97 -3.70 -7.95
N LYS A 39 -8.04 -2.91 -7.92
CA LYS A 39 -9.35 -3.20 -8.52
C LYS A 39 -9.55 -2.49 -9.86
N VAL A 40 -8.65 -1.59 -10.26
CA VAL A 40 -8.77 -0.77 -11.47
C VAL A 40 -8.66 -1.60 -12.75
N CYS A 41 -7.58 -2.39 -12.88
CA CYS A 41 -7.38 -3.27 -14.03
C CYS A 41 -6.50 -4.48 -13.68
N THR A 42 -6.45 -5.46 -14.58
CA THR A 42 -5.68 -6.70 -14.38
C THR A 42 -4.17 -6.46 -14.30
N ALA A 43 -3.64 -5.49 -15.04
CA ALA A 43 -2.22 -5.14 -15.01
C ALA A 43 -1.82 -4.59 -13.63
N TRP A 44 -2.58 -3.64 -13.10
CA TRP A 44 -2.35 -3.06 -11.78
C TRP A 44 -2.53 -4.12 -10.68
N ARG A 45 -3.56 -4.96 -10.80
CA ARG A 45 -3.78 -6.07 -9.87
C ARG A 45 -2.59 -7.04 -9.80
N LYS A 46 -1.96 -7.34 -10.93
CA LYS A 46 -0.76 -8.19 -10.97
C LYS A 46 0.40 -7.54 -10.22
N ILE A 47 0.65 -6.25 -10.48
CA ILE A 47 1.72 -5.50 -9.81
C ILE A 47 1.46 -5.42 -8.30
N CYS A 48 0.24 -5.08 -7.86
CA CYS A 48 -0.10 -5.02 -6.44
C CYS A 48 0.01 -6.38 -5.71
N LYS A 49 0.08 -7.50 -6.44
CA LYS A 49 0.29 -8.84 -5.88
C LYS A 49 1.76 -9.28 -5.89
N ASP A 50 2.63 -8.54 -6.56
CA ASP A 50 4.06 -8.81 -6.56
C ASP A 50 4.63 -8.55 -5.15
N PRO A 51 5.27 -9.53 -4.49
CA PRO A 51 5.91 -9.32 -3.20
C PRO A 51 6.91 -8.16 -3.19
N ALA A 52 7.55 -7.86 -4.32
CA ALA A 52 8.47 -6.75 -4.46
C ALA A 52 7.83 -5.40 -4.15
N MET A 53 6.52 -5.24 -4.38
CA MET A 53 5.74 -4.04 -4.06
C MET A 53 5.61 -3.76 -2.55
N TRP A 54 5.85 -4.78 -1.72
CA TRP A 54 5.60 -4.76 -0.28
C TRP A 54 6.89 -4.85 0.53
N ARG A 55 8.05 -4.61 -0.09
CA ARG A 55 9.36 -4.67 0.57
C ARG A 55 9.62 -3.46 1.47
N VAL A 56 9.21 -2.27 1.02
CA VAL A 56 9.35 -1.02 1.77
C VAL A 56 8.02 -0.31 1.69
N VAL A 57 7.35 -0.18 2.83
CA VAL A 57 5.99 0.37 2.89
C VAL A 57 5.89 1.53 3.87
N CYS A 58 5.04 2.49 3.53
CA CYS A 58 4.66 3.58 4.41
C CYS A 58 3.15 3.49 4.68
N LEU A 59 2.80 3.33 5.95
CA LEU A 59 1.44 3.35 6.46
C LEU A 59 1.15 4.74 7.02
N ASP A 60 0.38 5.53 6.29
CA ASP A 60 -0.13 6.80 6.77
C ASP A 60 -1.45 6.59 7.51
N VAL A 61 -1.39 6.63 8.84
CA VAL A 61 -2.55 6.44 9.72
C VAL A 61 -3.31 7.76 9.91
N ALA A 62 -2.66 8.91 9.64
CA ALA A 62 -3.29 10.21 9.74
C ALA A 62 -4.39 10.43 8.69
N SER A 63 -4.25 9.76 7.54
CA SER A 63 -5.26 9.77 6.48
C SER A 63 -6.55 9.00 6.86
N TYR A 64 -6.52 8.18 7.92
CA TYR A 64 -7.67 7.38 8.38
C TYR A 64 -7.80 7.37 9.91
N PRO A 65 -8.00 8.54 10.54
CA PRO A 65 -8.09 8.63 11.99
C PRO A 65 -9.31 7.84 12.48
N HIS A 66 -9.13 7.09 13.58
CA HIS A 66 -10.16 6.30 14.28
C HIS A 66 -10.49 4.89 13.75
N ASN A 67 -9.64 4.28 12.91
CA ASN A 67 -9.89 2.91 12.46
C ASN A 67 -8.72 1.95 12.75
N ASN A 68 -8.47 1.70 14.04
CA ASN A 68 -7.44 0.76 14.50
C ASN A 68 -7.65 -0.65 13.92
N ILE A 69 -8.90 -1.08 13.74
CA ILE A 69 -9.23 -2.38 13.12
C ILE A 69 -8.75 -2.42 11.67
N LEU A 70 -9.02 -1.36 10.90
CA LEU A 70 -8.54 -1.25 9.53
C LEU A 70 -7.01 -1.23 9.48
N PHE A 71 -6.35 -0.55 10.42
CA PHE A 71 -4.88 -0.54 10.49
C PHE A 71 -4.29 -1.93 10.71
N ASP A 72 -4.83 -2.71 11.65
CA ASP A 72 -4.37 -4.08 11.92
C ASP A 72 -4.56 -4.99 10.69
N GLU A 73 -5.71 -4.88 10.01
CA GLU A 73 -5.97 -5.62 8.77
C GLU A 73 -4.98 -5.22 7.65
N MET A 74 -4.66 -3.93 7.52
CA MET A 74 -3.68 -3.46 6.53
C MET A 74 -2.28 -3.99 6.84
N CYS A 75 -1.86 -4.00 8.10
CA CYS A 75 -0.57 -4.54 8.52
C CYS A 75 -0.46 -6.04 8.17
N LYS A 76 -1.51 -6.83 8.47
CA LYS A 76 -1.56 -8.25 8.08
C LYS A 76 -1.43 -8.43 6.57
N HIS A 77 -2.16 -7.64 5.78
CA HIS A 77 -2.07 -7.69 4.33
C HIS A 77 -0.68 -7.34 3.79
N VAL A 78 0.00 -6.35 4.37
CA VAL A 78 1.38 -6.02 4.00
C VAL A 78 2.30 -7.21 4.24
N VAL A 79 2.25 -7.79 5.44
CA VAL A 79 3.10 -8.92 5.82
C VAL A 79 2.84 -10.12 4.92
N ASP A 80 1.57 -10.52 4.77
CA ASP A 80 1.17 -11.63 3.92
C ASP A 80 1.62 -11.44 2.46
N ARG A 81 1.48 -10.22 1.91
CA ARG A 81 1.87 -9.95 0.52
C ARG A 81 3.36 -9.85 0.32
N SER A 82 4.11 -9.43 1.34
CA SER A 82 5.57 -9.37 1.28
C SER A 82 6.20 -10.75 1.11
N GLN A 83 5.50 -11.83 1.52
CA GLN A 83 5.99 -13.21 1.42
C GLN A 83 7.42 -13.35 2.00
N GLY A 84 7.67 -12.68 3.13
CA GLY A 84 8.98 -12.67 3.81
C GLY A 84 10.02 -11.71 3.22
N GLN A 85 9.67 -10.89 2.23
CA GLN A 85 10.56 -9.90 1.62
C GLN A 85 10.43 -8.50 2.23
N LEU A 86 9.61 -8.33 3.27
CA LEU A 86 9.48 -7.07 3.98
C LEU A 86 10.83 -6.67 4.58
N VAL A 87 11.33 -5.51 4.15
CA VAL A 87 12.60 -4.92 4.61
C VAL A 87 12.33 -3.80 5.61
N ASP A 88 11.34 -2.96 5.32
CA ASP A 88 11.06 -1.77 6.13
C ASP A 88 9.57 -1.41 6.12
N ILE A 89 9.10 -0.93 7.27
CA ILE A 89 7.73 -0.44 7.47
C ILE A 89 7.78 0.83 8.29
N THR A 90 7.37 1.92 7.66
CA THR A 90 7.23 3.22 8.31
C THR A 90 5.76 3.46 8.64
N ILE A 91 5.47 3.83 9.88
CA ILE A 91 4.13 4.23 10.31
C ILE A 91 4.17 5.74 10.58
N VAL A 92 3.33 6.49 9.87
CA VAL A 92 3.20 7.94 10.01
C VAL A 92 1.90 8.24 10.75
N GLU A 93 2.02 8.85 11.92
CA GLU A 93 0.90 9.34 12.72
C GLU A 93 0.99 10.89 12.79
N PHE A 94 -0.10 11.60 12.52
CA PHE A 94 -0.24 13.01 12.92
C PHE A 94 -1.03 13.09 14.23
N GLY A 95 -0.50 13.85 15.17
CA GLY A 95 -0.74 13.70 16.60
C GLY A 95 -2.18 13.86 17.06
N TYR A 96 -2.55 12.95 17.97
CA TYR A 96 -3.25 13.28 19.21
C TYR A 96 -2.54 12.53 20.35
N ASP A 97 -1.88 13.30 21.21
CA ASP A 97 -1.30 12.97 22.52
C ASP A 97 -0.56 11.63 22.72
N LEU A 98 0.71 11.77 23.10
CA LEU A 98 1.77 10.78 23.35
C LEU A 98 1.50 9.73 24.44
N VAL A 99 0.25 9.29 24.66
CA VAL A 99 -0.11 8.29 25.68
C VAL A 99 -0.43 6.90 25.12
N ASN A 100 -0.57 6.73 23.80
CA ASN A 100 -0.91 5.43 23.19
C ASN A 100 0.17 4.83 22.27
N LEU A 101 1.29 5.52 22.05
CA LEU A 101 2.36 5.06 21.14
C LEU A 101 3.01 3.73 21.59
N ASN A 102 2.87 3.36 22.86
CA ASN A 102 3.48 2.15 23.42
C ASN A 102 2.69 0.87 23.15
N VAL A 103 1.41 0.96 22.77
CA VAL A 103 0.55 -0.21 22.49
C VAL A 103 0.55 -0.58 21.00
N SER A 104 0.80 0.39 20.10
CA SER A 104 0.83 0.15 18.65
C SER A 104 2.18 -0.40 18.15
N LEU A 105 3.30 0.14 18.66
CA LEU A 105 4.64 -0.38 18.35
C LEU A 105 4.83 -1.82 18.86
N SER A 106 4.26 -2.18 20.01
CA SER A 106 4.37 -3.53 20.56
C SER A 106 3.54 -4.57 19.78
N HIS A 107 2.40 -4.21 19.20
CA HIS A 107 1.63 -5.09 18.32
C HIS A 107 2.26 -5.24 16.92
N ALA A 108 2.73 -4.15 16.31
CA ALA A 108 3.43 -4.22 15.03
C ALA A 108 4.73 -5.03 15.14
N VAL A 109 5.49 -4.86 16.23
CA VAL A 109 6.68 -5.67 16.52
C VAL A 109 6.30 -7.14 16.77
N MET A 110 5.18 -7.44 17.46
CA MET A 110 4.71 -8.82 17.61
C MET A 110 4.31 -9.48 16.28
N ILE A 111 3.71 -8.75 15.35
CA ILE A 111 3.36 -9.27 14.02
C ILE A 111 4.62 -9.51 13.16
N ILE A 112 5.63 -8.63 13.27
CA ILE A 112 6.90 -8.76 12.51
C ILE A 112 7.79 -9.86 13.10
N TRP A 113 7.71 -10.16 14.41
CA TRP A 113 8.54 -11.16 15.10
C TRP A 113 7.85 -12.50 15.40
N MET A 114 6.57 -12.68 15.08
CA MET A 114 5.95 -14.00 15.17
C MET A 114 6.50 -14.90 14.05
N PRO A 115 7.20 -16.01 14.37
CA PRO A 115 7.58 -16.98 13.36
C PRO A 115 6.31 -17.55 12.73
N ALA A 116 6.28 -17.60 11.40
CA ALA A 116 5.22 -18.27 10.64
C ALA A 116 5.18 -19.76 11.03
N GLY A 117 4.44 -20.12 12.08
CA GLY A 117 4.48 -21.50 12.57
C GLY A 117 3.70 -21.85 13.83
N LEU A 118 2.94 -20.94 14.44
CA LEU A 118 2.13 -21.28 15.62
C LEU A 118 0.66 -20.90 15.42
N ASN A 119 0.02 -21.62 14.51
CA ASN A 119 -1.42 -21.88 14.56
C ASN A 119 -1.58 -23.35 14.95
N HIS A 120 -1.89 -23.62 16.21
CA HIS A 120 -2.37 -24.93 16.64
C HIS A 120 -3.57 -24.77 17.58
#